data_AF-A0A6S6RPK5-F1
#
_entry.id   AF-A0A6S6RPK5-F1
#
_cell.length_a   1.000
_cell.length_b   1.000
_cell.length_c   1.000
_cell.angle_alpha   90.00
_cell.angle_beta   90.00
_cell.angle_gamma   90.00
#
_symmetry.space_group_name_H-M   'P 1'
#
loop_
_entity.id
_entity.type
_entity.pdbx_description
1 polymer ?
#
loop_
_entity_poly.entity_id
_entity_poly.type
_entity_poly.pdbx_seq_one_letter_code
_entity_poly.pdbx_strand_id
1 'polypeptide(L)' 'MQLRRLGSTGFVIPPLVFGGNVFGWTINEKENFTILDALYDNCLVAIDTADVYSSWAAGNRGGESETIIANWLTKHSCQR' A
#
# COMPACT_ATOMS: atom_id res chain seq x y z
N MET A 1 16.43 -8.86 -5.63
CA MET A 1 15.24 -9.71 -5.42
C MET A 1 14.76 -10.25 -6.75
N GLN A 2 14.39 -11.54 -6.87
CA GLN A 2 13.90 -12.12 -8.13
C GLN A 2 12.39 -11.92 -8.27
N LEU A 3 11.95 -11.23 -9.32
CA LEU A 3 10.53 -10.99 -9.60
C LEU A 3 9.80 -12.26 -10.06
N ARG A 4 8.48 -12.31 -9.89
CA ARG A 4 7.60 -13.46 -10.20
C ARG A 4 6.43 -13.03 -11.06
N ARG A 5 6.02 -13.87 -12.01
CA ARG A 5 4.80 -13.64 -12.80
C ARG A 5 3.57 -13.77 -11.90
N LEU A 6 2.63 -12.84 -12.03
CA LEU A 6 1.34 -12.92 -11.37
C LEU A 6 0.36 -13.76 -12.21
N GLY A 7 0.37 -15.08 -12.00
CA GLY A 7 -0.43 -16.01 -12.79
C GLY A 7 -0.20 -15.87 -14.30
N SER A 8 -1.27 -15.80 -15.07
CA SER A 8 -1.26 -15.65 -16.54
C SER A 8 -1.40 -14.19 -17.02
N THR A 9 -1.39 -13.21 -16.10
CA THR A 9 -1.74 -11.80 -16.38
C THR A 9 -0.69 -11.01 -17.18
N GLY A 10 0.51 -11.57 -17.35
CA GLY A 10 1.64 -10.86 -17.96
C GLY A 10 2.38 -9.93 -16.99
N PHE A 11 1.79 -9.55 -15.85
CA PHE A 11 2.47 -8.77 -14.82
C PHE A 11 3.59 -9.56 -14.13
N VAL A 12 4.64 -8.85 -13.74
CA VAL A 12 5.74 -9.37 -12.95
C VAL A 12 5.88 -8.51 -11.70
N ILE A 13 5.78 -9.13 -10.52
CA ILE A 13 5.77 -8.46 -9.22
C ILE A 13 6.88 -9.00 -8.31
N PRO A 14 7.25 -8.29 -7.23
CA PRO A 14 8.06 -8.86 -6.17
C PRO A 14 7.41 -10.13 -5.59
N PRO A 15 8.19 -11.11 -5.11
CA PRO A 15 7.67 -12.34 -4.50
C PRO A 15 6.94 -12.09 -3.16
N LEU A 16 7.05 -10.87 -2.63
CA LEU A 16 6.38 -10.42 -1.41
C LEU A 16 5.39 -9.32 -1.78
N VAL A 17 4.15 -9.46 -1.29
CA VAL A 17 3.08 -8.47 -1.40
C VAL A 17 2.84 -7.90 0.00
N PHE A 18 2.82 -6.58 0.12
CA PHE A 18 2.57 -5.90 1.38
C PHE A 18 1.06 -5.73 1.60
N GLY A 19 0.54 -6.27 2.71
CA GLY A 19 -0.87 -6.08 3.10
C GLY A 19 -1.11 -4.71 3.73
N GLY A 20 -1.97 -3.90 3.11
CA GLY A 20 -2.29 -2.54 3.52
C GLY A 20 -3.34 -2.43 4.64
N ASN A 21 -3.78 -3.54 5.23
CA ASN A 21 -4.83 -3.55 6.27
C ASN A 21 -4.42 -2.84 7.58
N VAL A 22 -3.13 -2.53 7.76
CA VAL A 22 -2.63 -1.76 8.92
C VAL A 22 -2.76 -0.25 8.73
N PHE A 23 -2.86 0.22 7.48
CA PHE A 23 -2.97 1.63 7.16
C PHE A 23 -4.28 2.21 7.69
N GLY A 24 -4.16 3.30 8.47
CA GLY A 24 -5.30 3.98 9.07
C GLY A 24 -5.89 3.26 10.28
N TRP A 25 -5.22 2.21 10.79
CA TRP A 25 -5.60 1.51 12.01
C TRP A 25 -4.46 1.41 13.02
N THR A 26 -3.45 0.57 12.74
CA THR A 26 -2.38 0.27 13.71
C THR A 26 -1.30 1.33 13.71
N ILE A 27 -1.10 2.00 12.57
CA ILE A 27 -0.02 2.94 12.30
C ILE A 27 -0.58 4.31 11.94
N ASN A 28 0.08 5.36 12.44
CA ASN A 28 -0.35 6.74 12.18
C ASN A 28 0.06 7.21 10.77
N GLU A 29 -0.49 8.33 10.31
CA GLU A 29 -0.28 8.81 8.93
C GLU A 29 1.20 9.02 8.58
N LYS A 30 2.02 9.52 9.50
CA LYS A 30 3.45 9.72 9.26
C LYS A 30 4.17 8.38 9.09
N GLU A 31 3.86 7.41 9.94
CA GLU A 31 4.41 6.05 9.86
C GLU A 31 3.99 5.35 8.56
N ASN A 32 2.75 5.57 8.10
CA ASN A 32 2.27 5.03 6.82
C ASN A 32 3.17 5.46 5.66
N PHE A 33 3.51 6.75 5.60
CA PHE A 33 4.37 7.29 4.53
C PHE A 33 5.78 6.71 4.63
N THR A 34 6.36 6.64 5.84
CA THR A 34 7.68 6.02 6.04
C THR A 34 7.72 4.56 5.58
N ILE A 35 6.66 3.80 5.82
CA ILE A 35 6.56 2.41 5.34
C ILE A 35 6.47 2.37 3.81
N LEU A 36 5.61 3.20 3.21
CA LEU A 36 5.45 3.25 1.75
C LEU A 36 6.74 3.66 1.04
N ASP A 37 7.46 4.64 1.59
CA ASP A 37 8.79 5.06 1.10
C ASP A 37 9.78 3.89 1.17
N ALA A 38 9.87 3.20 2.32
CA ALA A 38 10.77 2.07 2.50
C ALA A 38 10.44 0.88 1.58
N LEU A 39 9.16 0.61 1.33
CA LEU A 39 8.73 -0.39 0.36
C LEU A 39 9.19 -0.03 -1.04
N TYR A 40 8.98 1.22 -1.45
CA TYR A 40 9.39 1.72 -2.76
C TYR A 40 10.90 1.63 -2.95
N ASP A 41 11.69 2.10 -1.97
CA ASP A 41 13.16 2.07 -2.00
C ASP A 41 13.74 0.66 -2.10
N ASN A 42 13.02 -0.35 -1.59
CA ASN A 42 13.42 -1.77 -1.66
C ASN A 42 12.79 -2.54 -2.82
N CYS A 43 12.17 -1.84 -3.78
CA CYS A 43 11.45 -2.43 -4.92
C CYS A 43 10.33 -3.39 -4.50
N LEU A 44 9.71 -3.19 -3.33
CA LEU A 44 8.55 -3.92 -2.82
C LEU A 44 7.25 -3.19 -3.22
N VAL A 45 7.03 -3.10 -4.53
CA VAL A 45 6.00 -2.27 -5.15
C VAL A 45 4.63 -2.95 -5.35
N ALA A 46 4.42 -4.13 -4.76
CA ALA A 46 3.13 -4.82 -4.78
C ALA A 46 2.43 -4.66 -3.42
N ILE A 47 1.33 -3.90 -3.40
CA ILE A 47 0.56 -3.56 -2.21
C ILE A 47 -0.88 -4.07 -2.38
N ASP A 48 -1.38 -4.80 -1.40
CA ASP A 48 -2.76 -5.26 -1.29
C ASP A 48 -3.59 -4.29 -0.45
N THR A 49 -4.81 -3.97 -0.89
CA THR A 49 -5.72 -3.04 -0.22
C THR A 49 -7.17 -3.42 -0.51
N ALA A 50 -8.12 -2.91 0.27
CA ALA A 50 -9.54 -3.14 0.06
C ALA A 50 -10.41 -1.99 0.59
N ASP A 51 -11.59 -1.82 0.02
CA ASP A 51 -12.62 -0.87 0.47
C ASP A 51 -13.06 -1.10 1.93
N VAL A 52 -13.00 -2.33 2.42
CA VAL A 52 -13.34 -2.68 3.80
C VAL A 52 -12.21 -2.39 4.80
N TYR A 53 -10.98 -2.15 4.34
CA TYR A 53 -9.83 -1.87 5.20
C TYR A 53 -9.81 -0.39 5.60
N SER A 54 -10.00 -0.01 6.87
CA SER A 54 -9.92 -0.80 8.12
C SER A 54 -11.16 -0.59 9.00
N SER A 55 -12.33 -0.93 8.47
CA SER A 55 -13.65 -0.68 9.08
C SER A 55 -13.89 -1.33 10.46
N TRP A 56 -13.10 -2.34 10.84
CA TRP A 56 -13.17 -2.97 12.16
C TRP A 56 -12.56 -2.11 13.28
N ALA A 57 -11.77 -1.09 12.95
CA ALA A 57 -11.19 -0.20 13.93
C ALA A 57 -12.22 0.84 14.40
N ALA A 58 -12.20 1.18 15.69
CA ALA A 58 -13.12 2.16 16.25
C ALA A 58 -12.95 3.54 15.59
N GLY A 59 -14.02 4.07 15.00
CA GLY A 59 -14.02 5.36 14.30
C GLY A 59 -13.76 5.28 12.79
N ASN A 60 -13.35 4.11 12.28
CA ASN A 60 -13.16 3.88 10.86
C ASN A 60 -14.47 3.44 10.18
N ARG A 61 -14.53 3.62 8.86
CA ARG A 61 -15.66 3.25 8.00
C ARG A 61 -15.26 2.31 6.86
N GLY A 62 -13.97 2.10 6.63
CA GLY A 62 -13.46 1.41 5.44
C GLY A 62 -12.95 2.42 4.40
N GLY A 63 -11.96 2.01 3.61
CA GLY A 63 -11.30 2.82 2.58
C GLY A 63 -10.18 3.69 3.14
N GLU A 64 -9.86 3.60 4.43
CA GLU A 64 -8.75 4.35 5.03
C GLU A 64 -7.41 3.97 4.40
N SER A 65 -7.20 2.67 4.16
CA SER A 65 -5.99 2.15 3.52
C SER A 65 -5.79 2.72 2.10
N GLU A 66 -6.84 2.68 1.28
CA GLU A 66 -6.85 3.26 -0.07
C GLU A 66 -6.62 4.77 -0.04
N THR A 67 -7.25 5.48 0.90
CA THR A 67 -7.09 6.93 1.08
C THR A 67 -5.64 7.29 1.38
N ILE A 68 -4.98 6.53 2.26
CA ILE A 68 -3.58 6.74 2.62
C ILE A 68 -2.65 6.48 1.43
N ILE A 69 -2.87 5.38 0.70
CA ILE A 69 -2.10 5.06 -0.51
C ILE A 69 -2.27 6.17 -1.56
N ALA A 70 -3.50 6.64 -1.77
CA ALA A 70 -3.79 7.73 -2.70
C ALA A 70 -3.05 9.02 -2.30
N ASN A 71 -3.11 9.41 -1.01
CA ASN A 71 -2.39 10.58 -0.50
C ASN A 71 -0.87 10.46 -0.72
N TRP A 72 -0.30 9.27 -0.54
CA TRP A 72 1.11 9.02 -0.80
C TRP A 72 1.46 9.15 -2.28
N LEU A 73 0.67 8.53 -3.17
CA LEU A 73 0.84 8.61 -4.62
C LEU A 73 0.74 10.06 -5.12
N THR A 74 -0.18 10.87 -4.57
CA THR A 74 -0.29 12.29 -4.93
C THR A 74 0.99 13.06 -4.60
N LYS A 75 1.58 12.83 -3.42
CA LYS A 75 2.82 13.51 -3.01
C LYS A 75 4.06 13.04 -3.77
N HIS A 76 4.07 11.81 -4.29
CA HIS A 76 5.18 11.21 -5.03
C HIS A 76 4.94 11.13 -6.54
N SER A 77 3.89 11.77 -7.04
CA SER A 77 3.64 11.83 -8.47
C SER A 77 4.77 12.58 -9.17
N CYS A 78 5.24 12.01 -10.30
CA CYS A 78 6.14 12.75 -11.19
C CYS A 78 5.34 13.94 -11.73
N GLN A 79 5.64 15.15 -11.25
CA GLN A 79 5.04 16.36 -11.80
C GLN A 79 5.42 16.41 -13.28
N ARG A 80 4.40 16.36 -14.15
CA ARG A 80 4.55 16.49 -15.59
C ARG A 80 4.73 17.94 -15.99
#